data_AF-A0A9W6ZGX1-F1
#
_entry.id   AF-A0A9W6ZGX1-F1
#
_cell.length_a   1.000
_cell.length_b   1.000
_cell.length_c   1.000
_cell.angle_alpha   90.00
_cell.angle_beta   90.00
_cell.angle_gamma   90.00
#
_symmetry.space_group_name_H-M   'P 1'
#
loop_
_entity.id
_entity.type
_entity.pdbx_description
1 polymer ?
#
loop_
_entity_poly.entity_id
_entity_poly.type
_entity_poly.pdbx_seq_one_letter_code
_entity_poly.pdbx_strand_id
1 'polypeptide(L)'
;MYDLEAIHNIEGQVKFVLYTDQGGMWRVQAVTVKNTAFTNRVGLLESWRGVRDAELEKVSGIPGCKFVHNSGFIGGNKEFEGALLMAQKSIAGA
;
A
#
# COMPACT_ATOMS: atom_id res chain seq x y z
N MET A 1 -14.00 -7.22 5.11
CA MET A 1 -13.62 -6.54 3.85
C MET A 1 -14.39 -7.12 2.67
N TYR A 2 -14.18 -8.38 2.29
CA TYR A 2 -14.88 -8.99 1.15
C TYR A 2 -16.41 -8.94 1.27
N ASP A 3 -16.96 -9.16 2.47
CA ASP A 3 -18.41 -9.09 2.67
C ASP A 3 -18.94 -7.66 2.54
N LEU A 4 -18.16 -6.66 2.96
CA LEU A 4 -18.51 -5.24 2.77
C LEU A 4 -18.49 -4.88 1.28
N GLU A 5 -17.49 -5.34 0.53
CA GLU A 5 -17.46 -5.14 -0.92
C GLU A 5 -18.69 -5.75 -1.61
N ALA A 6 -19.09 -6.95 -1.18
CA ALA A 6 -20.28 -7.62 -1.72
C ALA A 6 -21.58 -6.89 -1.37
N ILE A 7 -21.72 -6.40 -0.13
CA ILE A 7 -22.88 -5.59 0.29
C ILE A 7 -23.01 -4.31 -0.56
N HIS A 8 -21.88 -3.74 -0.96
CA HIS A 8 -21.84 -2.49 -1.71
C HIS A 8 -21.67 -2.67 -3.23
N ASN A 9 -21.65 -3.91 -3.76
CA ASN A 9 -21.40 -4.23 -5.17
C ASN A 9 -20.10 -3.61 -5.73
N ILE A 10 -19.03 -3.65 -4.95
CA ILE A 10 -17.70 -3.10 -5.31
C ILE A 10 -16.58 -4.15 -5.21
N GLU A 11 -16.90 -5.43 -5.39
CA GLU A 11 -15.90 -6.49 -5.31
C GLU A 11 -14.70 -6.24 -6.23
N GLY A 12 -13.51 -6.41 -5.67
CA GLY A 12 -12.27 -6.23 -6.44
C GLY A 12 -11.86 -4.77 -6.65
N GLN A 13 -12.70 -3.78 -6.33
CA GLN A 13 -12.40 -2.37 -6.57
C GLN A 13 -11.39 -1.82 -5.57
N VAL A 14 -11.46 -2.23 -4.29
CA VAL A 14 -10.51 -1.76 -3.27
C VAL A 14 -9.14 -2.40 -3.49
N LYS A 15 -8.11 -1.58 -3.73
CA LYS A 15 -6.74 -2.05 -3.99
C LYS A 15 -5.81 -1.92 -2.79
N PHE A 16 -5.98 -0.85 -2.02
CA PHE A 16 -5.19 -0.57 -0.82
C PHE A 16 -6.10 -0.13 0.33
N VAL A 17 -5.66 -0.40 1.56
CA VAL A 17 -6.24 0.12 2.80
C VAL A 17 -5.21 1.01 3.48
N LEU A 18 -5.64 2.18 3.94
CA LEU A 18 -4.82 3.12 4.67
C LEU A 18 -5.31 3.23 6.11
N TYR A 19 -4.39 3.10 7.07
CA TYR A 19 -4.70 3.18 8.49
C TYR A 19 -3.42 3.51 9.27
N THR A 20 -3.56 4.04 10.47
CA THR A 20 -2.43 4.25 11.37
C THR A 20 -2.14 2.99 12.18
N ASP A 21 -0.87 2.66 12.39
CA ASP A 21 -0.50 1.68 13.40
C ASP A 21 -0.51 2.30 14.82
N GLN A 22 -0.21 1.47 15.83
CA GLN A 22 -0.14 1.92 17.23
C GLN A 22 0.93 3.00 17.48
N GLY A 23 1.92 3.14 16.59
CA GLY A 23 2.95 4.17 16.65
C GLY A 23 2.61 5.44 15.87
N GLY A 24 1.38 5.54 15.33
CA GLY A 24 0.92 6.70 14.55
C GLY A 24 1.47 6.74 13.12
N MET A 25 2.15 5.69 12.65
CA MET A 25 2.64 5.62 11.27
C MET A 25 1.49 5.20 10.34
N TRP A 26 1.30 5.95 9.26
CA TRP A 26 0.36 5.56 8.22
C TRP A 26 0.88 4.36 7.44
N ARG A 27 0.08 3.31 7.43
CA ARG A 27 0.30 2.10 6.65
C ARG A 27 -0.48 2.19 5.34
N VAL A 28 0.15 1.74 4.27
CA VAL A 28 -0.49 1.46 2.99
C VAL A 28 -0.40 -0.04 2.75
N GLN A 29 -1.52 -0.73 2.85
CA GLN A 29 -1.58 -2.20 2.77
C GLN A 29 -2.36 -2.64 1.54
N ALA A 30 -1.75 -3.49 0.72
CA ALA A 30 -2.39 -4.08 -0.45
C ALA A 30 -3.49 -5.07 -0.05
N VAL A 31 -4.57 -5.07 -0.82
CA VAL A 31 -5.67 -6.02 -0.64
C VAL A 31 -5.38 -7.29 -1.42
N THR A 32 -5.55 -8.44 -0.79
CA THR A 32 -5.34 -9.74 -1.47
C THR A 32 -6.51 -10.10 -2.38
N VAL A 33 -6.24 -10.99 -3.34
CA VAL A 33 -7.28 -11.66 -4.11
C VAL A 33 -7.97 -12.64 -3.16
N LYS A 34 -9.31 -12.65 -3.15
CA LYS A 34 -10.10 -13.53 -2.28
C LYS A 34 -9.67 -14.98 -2.47
N ASN A 35 -9.54 -15.72 -1.36
CA ASN A 35 -9.06 -17.11 -1.32
C ASN A 35 -7.59 -17.32 -1.76
N THR A 36 -6.79 -16.26 -1.82
CA THR A 36 -5.33 -16.39 -1.99
C THR A 36 -4.64 -15.83 -0.75
N ALA A 37 -3.69 -16.60 -0.20
CA ALA A 37 -2.97 -16.18 1.00
C ALA A 37 -1.92 -15.10 0.71
N PHE A 38 -1.40 -15.01 -0.51
CA PHE A 38 -0.20 -14.22 -0.83
C PHE A 38 -0.30 -13.38 -2.12
N THR A 39 -1.43 -13.42 -2.84
CA THR A 39 -1.57 -12.69 -4.10
C THR A 39 -2.28 -11.36 -3.87
N ASN A 40 -1.57 -10.26 -4.05
CA ASN A 40 -2.16 -8.92 -3.97
C ASN A 40 -2.92 -8.60 -5.27
N ARG A 41 -4.05 -7.88 -5.17
CA ARG A 41 -4.75 -7.32 -6.34
C ARG A 41 -3.86 -6.34 -7.08
N VAL A 42 -3.17 -5.49 -6.32
CA VAL A 42 -2.11 -4.57 -6.74
C VAL A 42 -1.11 -4.51 -5.58
N GLY A 43 0.18 -4.70 -5.87
CA GLY A 43 1.25 -4.52 -4.89
C GLY A 43 1.85 -3.12 -4.98
N LEU A 44 2.59 -2.71 -3.94
CA LEU A 44 3.46 -1.53 -4.05
C LEU A 44 4.53 -1.76 -5.14
N LEU A 45 4.92 -0.66 -5.80
CA LEU A 45 5.85 -0.68 -6.93
C LEU A 45 7.12 -1.49 -6.64
N GLU A 46 7.56 -2.28 -7.62
CA GLU A 46 8.71 -3.16 -7.49
C GLU A 46 9.99 -2.42 -7.13
N SER A 47 10.19 -1.23 -7.71
CA SER A 47 11.34 -0.36 -7.43
C SER A 47 11.41 0.14 -5.99
N TRP A 48 10.32 0.01 -5.21
CA TRP A 48 10.28 0.41 -3.81
C TRP A 48 10.47 -0.77 -2.87
N ARG A 49 10.26 -2.01 -3.33
CA ARG A 49 10.23 -3.20 -2.47
C ARG A 49 11.58 -3.43 -1.80
N GLY A 50 11.57 -3.54 -0.48
CA GLY A 50 12.77 -3.69 0.33
C GLY A 50 13.50 -2.39 0.65
N VAL A 51 13.09 -1.25 0.06
CA VAL A 51 13.72 0.06 0.25
C VAL A 51 13.12 0.77 1.47
N ARG A 52 13.93 1.59 2.15
CA ARG A 52 13.56 2.24 3.42
C ARG A 52 14.02 3.69 3.51
N ASP A 53 13.35 4.43 4.40
CA ASP A 53 13.68 5.80 4.82
C ASP A 53 14.11 6.73 3.66
N ALA A 54 15.25 7.42 3.77
CA ALA A 54 15.68 8.44 2.80
C ALA A 54 15.89 7.89 1.38
N GLU A 55 16.29 6.62 1.25
CA GLU A 55 16.41 5.97 -0.05
C GLU A 55 15.03 5.78 -0.68
N LEU A 56 14.04 5.37 0.11
CA LEU A 56 12.66 5.23 -0.36
C LEU A 56 12.07 6.59 -0.76
N GLU A 57 12.31 7.64 0.03
CA GLU A 57 11.90 9.00 -0.33
C GLU A 57 12.52 9.43 -1.68
N LYS A 58 13.81 9.13 -1.89
CA LYS A 58 14.51 9.44 -3.14
C LYS A 58 13.92 8.71 -4.35
N VAL A 59 13.71 7.39 -4.26
CA VAL A 59 13.23 6.60 -5.41
C VAL A 59 11.73 6.76 -5.68
N SER A 60 10.94 7.06 -4.65
CA SER A 60 9.49 7.29 -4.80
C SER A 60 9.15 8.74 -5.16
N GLY A 61 10.02 9.68 -4.78
CA GLY A 61 9.73 11.12 -4.79
C GLY A 61 8.62 11.50 -3.81
N ILE A 62 8.38 10.70 -2.78
CA ILE A 62 7.33 10.92 -1.76
C ILE A 62 8.02 11.16 -0.42
N PRO A 63 7.88 12.36 0.18
CA PRO A 63 8.40 12.64 1.50
C PRO A 63 7.76 11.78 2.59
N GLY A 64 8.48 11.54 3.68
CA GLY A 64 7.97 10.85 4.86
C GLY A 64 7.90 9.32 4.72
N CYS A 65 8.35 8.76 3.59
CA CYS A 65 8.38 7.32 3.38
C CYS A 65 9.27 6.62 4.40
N LYS A 66 8.79 5.48 4.92
CA LYS A 66 9.48 4.70 5.97
C LYS A 66 10.02 3.39 5.47
N PHE A 67 9.21 2.61 4.78
CA PHE A 67 9.62 1.33 4.22
C PHE A 67 8.58 0.82 3.24
N VAL A 68 8.98 -0.14 2.41
CA VAL A 68 8.09 -1.06 1.70
C VAL A 68 8.60 -2.49 1.92
N HIS A 69 7.71 -3.42 2.27
CA HIS A 69 8.07 -4.82 2.43
C HIS A 69 8.55 -5.43 1.10
N ASN A 70 9.43 -6.43 1.14
CA ASN A 70 10.03 -7.02 -0.05
C ASN A 70 9.01 -7.64 -1.03
N SER A 71 7.88 -8.15 -0.54
CA SER A 71 6.78 -8.64 -1.40
C SER A 71 5.79 -7.55 -1.84
N GLY A 72 6.00 -6.28 -1.43
CA GLY A 72 5.16 -5.15 -1.82
C GLY A 72 3.76 -5.12 -1.22
N PHE A 73 3.43 -6.00 -0.27
CA PHE A 73 2.09 -6.06 0.32
C PHE A 73 1.80 -4.93 1.33
N ILE A 74 2.84 -4.31 1.89
CA ILE A 74 2.68 -3.25 2.87
C ILE A 74 3.85 -2.27 2.80
N GLY A 75 3.55 -1.00 3.03
CA GLY A 75 4.51 0.06 3.22
C GLY A 75 4.05 1.02 4.30
N GLY A 76 4.86 2.04 4.57
CA GLY A 76 4.54 3.06 5.56
C GLY A 76 5.05 4.44 5.22
N ASN A 77 4.29 5.44 5.65
CA ASN A 77 4.61 6.86 5.57
C ASN A 77 4.29 7.54 6.91
N LYS A 78 4.93 8.67 7.19
CA LYS A 78 4.63 9.53 8.34
C LYS A 78 3.25 10.20 8.23
N GLU A 79 2.86 10.58 7.01
CA GLU A 79 1.64 11.36 6.76
C GLU A 79 0.64 10.58 5.90
N PHE A 80 -0.65 10.90 6.06
CA PHE A 80 -1.73 10.27 5.31
C PHE A 80 -1.57 10.48 3.80
N GLU A 81 -1.28 11.72 3.40
CA GLU A 81 -1.13 12.14 2.01
C GLU A 81 0.03 11.39 1.36
N GLY A 82 1.12 11.17 2.11
CA GLY A 82 2.25 10.37 1.64
C GLY A 82 1.87 8.91 1.40
N ALA A 83 1.15 8.29 2.33
CA ALA A 83 0.65 6.91 2.15
C ALA A 83 -0.35 6.81 0.98
N LEU A 84 -1.19 7.83 0.78
CA LEU A 84 -2.15 7.91 -0.33
C LEU A 84 -1.43 8.01 -1.67
N LEU A 85 -0.41 8.86 -1.78
CA LEU A 85 0.43 8.95 -2.98
C LEU A 85 1.15 7.64 -3.28
N MET A 86 1.61 6.91 -2.26
CA MET A 86 2.22 5.59 -2.45
C MET A 86 1.22 4.61 -3.09
N ALA A 87 -0.02 4.57 -2.61
CA ALA A 87 -1.08 3.74 -3.19
C ALA A 87 -1.40 4.16 -4.62
N GLN A 88 -1.61 5.46 -4.88
CA GLN A 88 -1.97 5.99 -6.19
C GLN A 88 -0.91 5.69 -7.26
N LYS A 89 0.37 5.96 -6.97
CA LYS A 89 1.47 5.66 -7.90
C LYS A 89 1.58 4.15 -8.16
N SER A 90 1.33 3.32 -7.15
CA SER A 90 1.36 1.87 -7.33
C SER A 90 0.18 1.36 -8.16
N ILE A 91 -1.00 1.97 -8.07
CA ILE A 91 -2.12 1.66 -8.97
C ILE A 91 -1.84 2.11 -10.40
N ALA A 92 -1.26 3.30 -10.59
CA ALA A 92 -1.02 3.85 -11.91
C ALA A 92 0.13 3.19 -12.67
N GLY A 93 1.11 2.62 -11.95
CA GLY A 93 2.25 1.90 -12.52
C GLY A 93 2.17 0.38 -12.47
N ALA A 94 1.03 -0.18 -12.01
CA ALA A 94 0.77 -1.62 -12.02
C ALA A 94 0.13 -2.10 -13.33
#